data_AF-A0A536JT50-F1
#
_entry.id   AF-A0A536JT50-F1
#
_cell.length_a   1.000
_cell.length_b   1.000
_cell.length_c   1.000
_cell.angle_alpha   90.00
_cell.angle_beta   90.00
_cell.angle_gamma   90.00
#
_symmetry.space_group_name_H-M   'P 1'
#
loop_
_entity.id
_entity.type
_entity.pdbx_description
1 polymer ?
#
loop_
_entity_poly.entity_id
_entity_poly.type
_entity_poly.pdbx_seq_one_letter_code
_entity_poly.pdbx_strand_id
1 'polypeptide(L)'
;MVELIGVVEHPRSALGRVPPDPVQFQVILGSLLGDGRLIGLPRQRRLRIVHRADRRDYVWWKYHRLGPFPAEAPSEYEGGLVGFETVCHPLFDDLARLLSNRFSRQDLIERLLQPLGLAVWLSDLGRLELRASAFLPAQRELALAS
;
A
#
# COMPACT_ATOMS: atom_id res chain seq x y z
N MET A 1 -11.14 -43.64 21.74
CA MET A 1 -10.12 -42.74 21.16
C MET A 1 -10.86 -41.54 20.61
N VAL A 2 -10.60 -40.35 21.16
CA VAL A 2 -11.20 -39.10 20.67
C VAL A 2 -10.12 -38.42 19.83
N GLU A 3 -10.34 -38.30 18.52
CA GLU A 3 -9.52 -37.45 17.66
C GLU A 3 -9.79 -35.98 18.05
N LEU A 4 -8.83 -35.36 18.73
CA LEU A 4 -8.77 -33.91 18.81
C LEU A 4 -8.22 -33.38 17.48
N ILE A 5 -9.12 -33.02 16.55
CA ILE A 5 -8.76 -32.14 15.44
C ILE A 5 -8.61 -30.72 16.02
N GLY A 6 -7.44 -30.47 16.62
CA GLY A 6 -7.07 -29.19 17.19
C GLY A 6 -6.08 -28.46 16.29
N VAL A 7 -6.51 -28.03 15.10
CA VAL A 7 -5.77 -26.99 14.37
C VAL A 7 -6.64 -25.75 14.34
N VAL A 8 -6.64 -25.01 15.45
CA VAL A 8 -7.07 -23.61 15.43
C VAL A 8 -5.99 -22.86 14.67
N GLU A 9 -6.21 -22.66 13.37
CA GLU A 9 -5.28 -21.91 12.54
C GLU A 9 -5.06 -20.52 13.14
N HIS A 10 -3.79 -20.12 13.29
CA HIS A 10 -3.46 -18.83 13.86
C HIS A 10 -4.11 -17.71 13.01
N PRO A 11 -4.80 -16.72 13.60
CA PRO A 11 -5.55 -15.70 12.84
C PRO A 11 -4.74 -14.99 11.76
N ARG A 12 -3.44 -14.75 12.03
CA ARG A 12 -2.48 -14.18 11.06
C ARG A 12 -2.27 -15.05 9.81
N SER A 13 -2.38 -16.38 9.93
CA SER A 13 -2.29 -17.32 8.80
C SER A 13 -3.57 -17.35 7.98
N ALA A 14 -4.73 -17.23 8.65
CA ALA A 14 -6.03 -17.15 7.98
C ALA A 14 -6.15 -15.89 7.10
N LEU A 15 -5.60 -14.76 7.56
CA LEU A 15 -5.57 -13.51 6.78
C LEU A 15 -4.78 -13.63 5.47
N GLY A 16 -3.80 -14.53 5.39
CA GLY A 16 -3.07 -14.82 4.15
C GLY A 16 -3.94 -15.42 3.03
N ARG A 17 -5.19 -15.80 3.33
CA ARG A 17 -6.17 -16.35 2.37
C ARG A 17 -7.30 -15.38 2.04
N VAL A 18 -7.39 -14.25 2.73
CA VAL A 18 -8.43 -13.24 2.50
C VAL A 18 -7.89 -12.21 1.52
N PRO A 19 -8.41 -12.14 0.28
CA PRO A 19 -7.96 -11.11 -0.65
C PRO A 19 -8.37 -9.73 -0.12
N PRO A 20 -7.52 -8.70 -0.31
CA PRO A 20 -7.92 -7.34 0.04
C PRO A 20 -9.11 -6.91 -0.81
N ASP A 21 -10.01 -6.16 -0.20
CA ASP A 21 -11.09 -5.51 -0.94
C ASP A 21 -10.53 -4.45 -1.92
N PRO A 22 -11.35 -3.92 -2.85
CA PRO A 22 -10.87 -2.95 -3.83
C PRO A 22 -10.24 -1.69 -3.21
N VAL A 23 -10.74 -1.20 -2.08
CA VAL A 23 -10.22 -0.02 -1.39
C VAL A 23 -8.85 -0.34 -0.76
N GLN A 24 -8.76 -1.47 -0.06
CA GLN A 24 -7.52 -1.97 0.54
C GLN A 24 -6.44 -2.19 -0.53
N PHE A 25 -6.82 -2.82 -1.65
CA PHE A 25 -5.91 -3.03 -2.77
C PHE A 25 -5.37 -1.71 -3.33
N GLN A 26 -6.22 -0.69 -3.49
CA GLN A 26 -5.76 0.63 -3.95
C GLN A 26 -4.82 1.32 -2.95
N VAL A 27 -5.06 1.20 -1.64
CA VAL A 27 -4.15 1.71 -0.62
C VAL A 27 -2.80 0.98 -0.64
N ILE A 28 -2.81 -0.35 -0.82
CA ILE A 28 -1.59 -1.16 -0.97
C ILE A 28 -0.82 -0.74 -2.23
N LEU A 29 -1.48 -0.73 -3.39
CA LEU A 29 -0.86 -0.43 -4.67
C LEU A 29 -0.30 1.00 -4.69
N GLY A 30 -1.09 1.98 -4.27
CA GLY A 30 -0.66 3.37 -4.17
C GLY A 30 0.54 3.54 -3.25
N SER A 31 0.55 2.86 -2.10
CA SER A 31 1.68 2.90 -1.17
C SER A 31 2.95 2.30 -1.79
N LEU A 32 2.84 1.18 -2.51
CA LEU A 32 3.98 0.53 -3.16
C LEU A 32 4.55 1.30 -4.36
N LEU A 33 3.73 2.13 -5.01
CA LEU A 33 4.20 3.04 -6.05
C LEU A 33 4.89 4.28 -5.46
N GLY A 34 4.52 4.65 -4.23
CA GLY A 34 5.14 5.69 -3.42
C GLY A 34 6.25 5.17 -2.52
N ASP A 35 6.13 5.40 -1.21
CA ASP A 35 7.19 5.16 -0.22
C ASP A 35 7.08 3.82 0.52
N GLY A 36 5.99 3.10 0.33
CA GLY A 36 5.79 1.77 0.89
C GLY A 36 6.78 0.76 0.30
N ARG A 37 7.27 -0.16 1.14
CA ARG A 37 8.27 -1.16 0.71
C ARG A 37 7.82 -2.57 0.99
N LEU A 38 8.10 -3.47 0.07
CA LEU A 38 8.05 -4.90 0.35
C LEU A 38 9.32 -5.33 1.07
N ILE A 39 9.16 -6.02 2.19
CA ILE A 39 10.25 -6.59 2.99
C ILE A 39 10.08 -8.10 3.10
N GLY A 40 11.16 -8.81 3.44
CA GLY A 40 11.16 -10.25 3.61
C GLY A 40 11.45 -11.03 2.32
N LEU A 41 11.61 -12.34 2.48
CA LEU A 41 11.89 -13.27 1.38
C LEU A 41 10.61 -13.59 0.59
N PRO A 42 10.72 -14.12 -0.65
CA PRO A 42 9.57 -14.63 -1.39
C PRO A 42 8.71 -15.57 -0.52
N ARG A 43 7.38 -15.48 -0.63
CA ARG A 43 6.37 -16.19 0.20
C ARG A 43 6.29 -15.75 1.67
N GLN A 44 7.15 -14.83 2.09
CA GLN A 44 7.14 -14.23 3.43
C GLN A 44 7.09 -12.71 3.35
N ARG A 45 6.71 -12.17 2.18
CA ARG A 45 6.71 -10.74 1.94
C ARG A 45 5.63 -10.04 2.76
N ARG A 46 5.99 -8.87 3.27
CA ARG A 46 5.10 -7.94 3.98
C ARG A 46 5.22 -6.56 3.36
N LEU A 47 4.15 -5.77 3.45
CA LEU A 47 4.22 -4.34 3.18
C LEU A 47 4.63 -3.61 4.46
N ARG A 48 5.72 -2.83 4.38
CA ARG A 48 6.15 -1.87 5.39
C ARG A 48 5.74 -0.47 4.96
N ILE A 49 5.04 0.23 5.83
CA ILE A 49 4.68 1.65 5.69
C ILE A 49 5.37 2.40 6.81
N VAL A 50 6.24 3.34 6.46
CA VAL A 50 6.96 4.19 7.40
C VAL A 50 7.01 5.61 6.84
N HIS A 51 6.68 6.59 7.68
CA HIS A 51 6.77 8.01 7.37
C HIS A 51 7.40 8.78 8.54
N ARG A 52 7.73 10.05 8.32
CA ARG A 52 8.14 10.97 9.40
C ARG A 52 6.99 11.20 10.38
N ALA A 53 7.33 11.48 11.65
CA ALA A 53 6.35 11.64 12.74
C ALA A 53 5.33 12.76 12.50
N ASP A 54 5.68 13.80 11.73
CA ASP A 54 4.76 14.87 11.31
C ASP A 54 3.64 14.38 10.37
N ARG A 55 3.76 13.16 9.82
CA ARG A 55 2.74 12.48 9.01
C ARG A 55 2.02 11.36 9.76
N ARG A 56 2.05 11.36 11.10
CA ARG A 56 1.42 10.33 11.94
C ARG A 56 -0.02 10.02 11.55
N ASP A 57 -0.85 11.04 11.35
CA ASP A 57 -2.27 10.85 11.02
C ASP A 57 -2.46 10.12 9.70
N TYR A 58 -1.57 10.35 8.73
CA TYR A 58 -1.60 9.66 7.46
C TYR A 58 -1.21 8.18 7.59
N VAL A 59 -0.25 7.85 8.46
CA VAL A 59 0.09 6.46 8.78
C VAL A 59 -1.10 5.76 9.45
N TRP A 60 -1.75 6.41 10.41
CA TRP A 60 -2.95 5.88 11.07
C TRP A 60 -4.12 5.73 10.09
N TRP A 61 -4.30 6.67 9.17
CA TRP A 61 -5.29 6.54 8.10
C TRP A 61 -5.06 5.27 7.26
N LYS A 62 -3.81 5.02 6.83
CA LYS A 62 -3.48 3.79 6.08
C LYS A 62 -3.73 2.54 6.92
N TYR A 63 -3.32 2.55 8.19
CA TYR A 63 -3.55 1.44 9.11
C TYR A 63 -5.05 1.08 9.20
N HIS A 64 -5.91 2.07 9.46
CA HIS A 64 -7.35 1.85 9.54
C HIS A 64 -7.96 1.38 8.22
N ARG A 65 -7.49 1.93 7.09
CA ARG A 65 -7.99 1.51 5.77
C ARG A 65 -7.59 0.09 5.39
N LEU A 66 -6.42 -0.38 5.85
CA LEU A 66 -5.98 -1.75 5.65
C LEU A 66 -6.64 -2.75 6.61
N GLY A 67 -7.46 -2.29 7.56
CA GLY A 67 -8.30 -3.14 8.40
C GLY A 67 -7.50 -4.25 9.10
N PRO A 68 -7.71 -5.53 8.75
CA PRO A 68 -7.07 -6.64 9.45
C PRO A 68 -5.66 -6.96 8.96
N PHE A 69 -5.18 -6.38 7.86
CA PHE A 69 -3.86 -6.70 7.28
C PHE A 69 -2.66 -6.29 8.15
N PRO A 70 -2.65 -5.14 8.84
CA PRO A 70 -1.57 -4.77 9.76
C PRO A 70 -1.35 -5.84 10.83
N ALA A 71 -0.09 -6.24 11.05
CA ALA A 71 0.24 -7.23 12.07
C ALA A 71 0.13 -6.65 13.48
N GLU A 72 0.45 -5.36 13.61
CA GLU A 72 0.51 -4.58 14.85
C GLU A 72 0.10 -3.13 14.56
N ALA A 73 -0.27 -2.39 15.60
CA ALA A 73 -0.58 -0.96 15.49
C ALA A 73 0.67 -0.14 15.12
N PRO A 74 0.52 1.06 14.52
CA PRO A 74 1.65 1.91 14.21
C PRO A 74 2.46 2.26 15.46
N SER A 75 3.78 2.07 15.36
CA SER A 75 4.74 2.38 16.41
C SER A 75 5.73 3.45 15.94
N GLU A 76 6.30 4.17 16.90
CA GLU A 76 7.42 5.07 16.63
C GLU A 76 8.72 4.29 16.51
N TYR A 77 9.62 4.77 15.66
CA TYR A 77 10.97 4.26 15.50
C TYR A 77 11.99 5.36 15.77
N GLU A 78 13.25 4.96 15.98
CA GLU A 78 14.36 5.89 16.04
C GLU A 78 14.42 6.79 14.79
N GLY A 79 14.86 8.04 14.99
CA GLY A 79 14.94 9.02 13.91
C GLY A 79 13.63 9.77 13.62
N GLY A 80 12.64 9.70 14.52
CA GLY A 80 11.38 10.44 14.38
C GLY A 80 10.50 9.89 13.28
N LEU A 81 10.45 8.56 13.15
CA LEU A 81 9.64 7.85 12.18
C LEU A 81 8.46 7.17 12.87
N VAL A 82 7.37 6.96 12.13
CA VAL A 82 6.19 6.22 12.58
C VAL A 82 5.68 5.33 11.46
N GLY A 83 5.25 4.11 11.79
CA GLY A 83 4.92 3.13 10.78
C GLY A 83 4.43 1.81 11.33
N PHE A 84 4.04 0.92 10.42
CA PHE A 84 3.60 -0.44 10.71
C PHE A 84 3.95 -1.38 9.56
N GLU A 85 3.79 -2.67 9.82
CA GLU A 85 3.95 -3.73 8.83
C GLU A 85 2.69 -4.56 8.74
N THR A 86 2.40 -5.08 7.55
CA THR A 86 1.33 -6.06 7.38
C THR A 86 1.77 -7.46 7.81
N VAL A 87 0.79 -8.36 7.96
CA VAL A 87 1.04 -9.81 7.90
C VAL A 87 1.61 -10.19 6.53
N CYS A 88 2.20 -11.38 6.44
CA CYS A 88 2.64 -11.93 5.15
C CYS A 88 1.42 -12.22 4.28
N HIS A 89 1.47 -11.90 2.99
CA HIS A 89 0.36 -12.17 2.08
C HIS A 89 0.85 -12.51 0.65
N PRO A 90 0.30 -13.55 -0.02
CA PRO A 90 0.71 -13.97 -1.37
C PRO A 90 0.65 -12.86 -2.42
N LEU A 91 -0.33 -11.96 -2.31
CA LEU A 91 -0.44 -10.76 -3.16
C LEU A 91 0.88 -9.99 -3.28
N PHE A 92 1.66 -9.91 -2.20
CA PHE A 92 2.91 -9.17 -2.23
C PHE A 92 3.97 -9.83 -3.10
N ASP A 93 3.93 -11.15 -3.30
CA ASP A 93 4.78 -11.82 -4.27
C ASP A 93 4.38 -11.54 -5.71
N ASP A 94 3.08 -11.42 -5.97
CA ASP A 94 2.55 -11.04 -7.28
C ASP A 94 2.91 -9.59 -7.61
N LEU A 95 2.67 -8.67 -6.68
CA LEU A 95 3.01 -7.26 -6.85
C LEU A 95 4.52 -7.03 -6.97
N ALA A 96 5.35 -7.75 -6.21
CA ALA A 96 6.81 -7.65 -6.36
C ALA A 96 7.26 -8.00 -7.78
N ARG A 97 6.69 -9.05 -8.38
CA ARG A 97 6.99 -9.43 -9.76
C ARG A 97 6.54 -8.35 -10.74
N LEU A 98 5.31 -7.89 -10.62
CA LEU A 98 4.73 -6.87 -11.51
C LEU A 98 5.45 -5.52 -11.42
N LEU A 99 5.92 -5.13 -10.23
CA LEU A 99 6.61 -3.85 -10.03
C LEU A 99 8.11 -3.89 -10.39
N SER A 100 8.73 -5.08 -10.44
CA SER A 100 10.17 -5.24 -10.74
C SER A 100 10.56 -4.93 -12.19
N ASN A 101 9.62 -5.04 -13.12
CA ASN A 101 9.86 -4.80 -14.54
C ASN A 101 9.09 -3.56 -15.01
N ARG A 102 9.73 -2.71 -15.82
CA ARG A 102 9.16 -1.43 -16.28
C ARG A 102 7.88 -1.63 -17.10
N PHE A 103 7.85 -2.61 -18.01
CA PHE A 103 6.69 -2.86 -18.86
C PHE A 103 5.51 -3.40 -18.06
N SER A 104 5.74 -4.38 -17.19
CA SER A 104 4.67 -4.90 -16.32
C SER A 104 4.18 -3.87 -15.31
N ARG A 105 5.06 -2.98 -14.83
CA ARG A 105 4.65 -1.86 -13.97
C ARG A 105 3.75 -0.88 -14.70
N GLN A 106 4.07 -0.57 -15.96
CA GLN A 106 3.22 0.31 -16.76
C GLN A 106 1.84 -0.31 -17.01
N ASP A 107 1.78 -1.59 -17.40
CA ASP A 107 0.52 -2.32 -17.58
C ASP A 107 -0.31 -2.36 -16.29
N LEU A 108 0.35 -2.63 -15.15
CA LEU A 108 -0.27 -2.59 -13.82
C LEU A 108 -0.89 -1.21 -13.53
N ILE A 109 -0.18 -0.13 -13.81
CA ILE A 109 -0.66 1.24 -13.58
C ILE A 109 -1.86 1.53 -14.48
N GLU A 110 -1.75 1.25 -15.78
CA GLU A 110 -2.81 1.55 -16.76
C GLU A 110 -4.10 0.76 -16.49
N ARG A 111 -3.99 -0.48 -16.01
CA ARG A 111 -5.14 -1.38 -15.87
C ARG A 111 -5.72 -1.43 -14.47
N LEU A 112 -4.89 -1.27 -13.43
CA LEU A 112 -5.31 -1.53 -12.05
C LEU A 112 -5.28 -0.29 -11.16
N LEU A 113 -4.53 0.76 -11.50
CA LEU A 113 -4.50 1.97 -10.67
C LEU A 113 -5.80 2.76 -10.84
N GLN A 114 -6.48 3.00 -9.73
CA GLN A 114 -7.72 3.79 -9.68
C GLN A 114 -7.46 5.11 -8.94
N PRO A 115 -8.40 6.09 -8.97
CA PRO A 115 -8.18 7.41 -8.40
C PRO A 115 -7.71 7.40 -6.93
N LEU A 116 -8.22 6.48 -6.11
CA LEU A 116 -7.76 6.34 -4.72
C LEU A 116 -6.28 5.93 -4.63
N GLY A 117 -5.86 4.93 -5.40
CA GLY A 117 -4.46 4.47 -5.39
C GLY A 117 -3.52 5.56 -5.91
N LEU A 118 -3.96 6.31 -6.93
CA LEU A 118 -3.24 7.48 -7.41
C LEU A 118 -3.12 8.54 -6.30
N ALA A 119 -4.21 8.87 -5.60
CA ALA A 119 -4.17 9.84 -4.50
C ALA A 119 -3.20 9.42 -3.39
N VAL A 120 -3.16 8.13 -3.03
CA VAL A 120 -2.20 7.58 -2.06
C VAL A 120 -0.76 7.70 -2.57
N TRP A 121 -0.51 7.32 -3.82
CA TRP A 121 0.83 7.43 -4.43
C TRP A 121 1.32 8.88 -4.41
N LEU A 122 0.48 9.80 -4.85
CA LEU A 122 0.77 11.23 -4.88
C LEU A 122 1.00 11.80 -3.48
N SER A 123 0.20 11.37 -2.51
CA SER A 123 0.34 11.78 -1.12
C SER A 123 1.67 11.31 -0.54
N ASP A 124 2.12 10.09 -0.86
CA ASP A 124 3.42 9.58 -0.39
C ASP A 124 4.57 10.48 -0.85
N LEU A 125 4.60 10.84 -2.13
CA LEU A 125 5.63 11.72 -2.71
C LEU A 125 5.64 13.15 -2.14
N GLY A 126 4.54 13.60 -1.52
CA GLY A 126 4.45 14.81 -0.71
C GLY A 126 4.41 16.15 -1.45
N ARG A 127 5.07 16.29 -2.61
CA ARG A 127 4.95 17.48 -3.47
C ARG A 127 4.63 17.10 -4.91
N LEU A 128 3.53 17.67 -5.39
CA LEU A 128 3.16 17.70 -6.80
C LEU A 128 3.36 19.11 -7.32
N GLU A 129 4.23 19.25 -8.31
CA GLU A 129 4.26 20.45 -9.14
C GLU A 129 3.38 20.19 -10.36
N LEU A 130 2.19 20.79 -10.37
CA LEU A 130 1.35 20.79 -11.56
C LEU A 130 1.95 21.78 -12.55
N ARG A 131 2.58 21.26 -13.61
CA ARG A 131 3.10 22.10 -14.69
C ARG A 131 1.99 22.34 -15.68
N ALA A 132 1.47 23.57 -15.73
CA ALA A 132 0.44 23.96 -16.70
C ALA A 132 0.81 23.56 -18.15
N SER A 133 2.10 23.63 -18.49
CA SER A 133 2.63 23.21 -19.79
C SER A 133 2.42 21.73 -20.11
N ALA A 134 2.31 20.86 -19.10
CA ALA A 134 2.07 19.42 -19.26
C ALA A 134 0.60 19.06 -19.53
N PHE A 135 -0.34 20.00 -19.36
CA PHE A 135 -1.75 19.81 -19.65
C PHE A 135 -2.08 20.24 -21.08
N LEU A 136 -3.05 19.54 -21.68
CA LEU A 136 -3.68 19.99 -22.92
C LEU A 136 -4.36 21.35 -22.69
N PRO A 137 -4.47 22.23 -23.71
CA PRO A 137 -5.06 23.56 -23.54
C PRO A 137 -6.41 23.58 -22.83
N ALA A 138 -7.32 22.65 -23.17
CA ALA A 138 -8.64 22.52 -22.55
C ALA A 138 -8.61 22.05 -21.08
N GLN A 139 -7.54 21.39 -20.64
CA GLN A 139 -7.39 20.91 -19.27
C GLN A 139 -6.74 21.96 -18.35
N ARG A 140 -6.04 22.95 -18.93
CA ARG A 140 -5.35 24.01 -18.18
C ARG A 140 -6.31 24.89 -17.41
N GLU A 141 -7.42 25.29 -18.03
CA GLU A 141 -8.42 26.16 -17.39
C GLU A 141 -9.05 25.49 -16.17
N LEU A 142 -9.33 24.19 -16.26
CA LEU A 142 -9.87 23.39 -15.14
C LEU A 142 -8.83 23.14 -14.03
N ALA A 143 -7.58 22.85 -14.39
CA ALA A 143 -6.53 22.52 -13.43
C ALA A 143 -6.02 23.75 -12.64
N LEU A 144 -6.17 24.96 -13.18
CA LEU A 144 -5.69 26.21 -12.56
C LEU A 144 -6.80 27.02 -11.87
N ALA A 145 -8.05 26.58 -11.95
CA ALA A 145 -9.20 27.23 -11.30
C ALA A 145 -9.49 26.74 -9.87
N SER A 146 -8.63 25.87 -9.32
CA SER A 146 -8.68 25.32 -7.94
C SER A 146 -7.65 25.98 -7.04
#